data_AF-A0A937ZLG8-F1
#
_entry.id   AF-A0A937ZLG8-F1
#
_cell.length_a   1.000
_cell.length_b   1.000
_cell.length_c   1.000
_cell.angle_alpha   90.00
_cell.angle_beta   90.00
_cell.angle_gamma   90.00
#
_symmetry.space_group_name_H-M   'P 1'
#
loop_
_entity.id
_entity.type
_entity.pdbx_description
1 polymer ?
#
loop_
_entity_poly.entity_id
_entity_poly.type
_entity_poly.pdbx_seq_one_letter_code
_entity_poly.pdbx_strand_id
1 'polypeptide(L)' 'MTSAPQADWRDGIFEVLQRGDIRQVAYVPDAGHKRLIERCEADNRMRTVVLSTEE' A
#
# COMPACT_ATOMS: atom_id res chain seq x y z
N MET A 1 -14.60 -15.28 -24.22
CA MET A 1 -13.68 -14.13 -24.23
C MET A 1 -13.26 -13.89 -22.78
N THR A 2 -12.04 -14.28 -22.41
CA THR A 2 -11.56 -14.12 -21.03
C THR A 2 -10.96 -12.72 -20.89
N SER A 3 -11.55 -11.88 -20.04
CA SER A 3 -11.01 -10.56 -19.71
C SER A 3 -9.60 -10.70 -19.14
N ALA A 4 -8.68 -9.82 -19.53
CA ALA A 4 -7.40 -9.68 -18.85
C ALA A 4 -7.65 -9.43 -17.34
N PRO A 5 -6.82 -9.97 -16.44
CA PRO A 5 -6.97 -9.73 -15.01
C PRO A 5 -6.90 -8.22 -14.76
N GLN A 6 -7.93 -7.67 -14.15
CA GLN A 6 -7.96 -6.26 -13.77
C GLN A 6 -6.81 -6.01 -12.79
N ALA A 7 -5.92 -5.09 -13.13
CA ALA A 7 -4.83 -4.69 -12.24
C ALA A 7 -5.41 -4.31 -10.88
N ASP A 8 -4.84 -4.87 -9.81
CA ASP A 8 -5.32 -4.60 -8.46
C ASP A 8 -5.03 -3.15 -8.09
N TRP A 9 -6.09 -2.39 -7.79
CA TRP A 9 -6.03 -0.96 -7.50
C TRP A 9 -5.02 -0.59 -6.38
N ARG A 10 -4.74 -1.51 -5.45
CA ARG A 10 -3.76 -1.32 -4.38
C ARG A 10 -2.32 -1.24 -4.89
N ASP A 11 -1.99 -1.97 -5.96
CA ASP A 11 -0.70 -1.80 -6.63
C ASP A 11 -0.60 -0.41 -7.27
N GLY A 12 -1.69 0.06 -7.89
CA GLY A 12 -1.75 1.38 -8.47
C GLY A 12 -1.48 2.48 -7.46
N ILE A 13 -2.04 2.38 -6.25
CA ILE A 13 -1.73 3.29 -5.14
C ILE A 13 -0.26 3.19 -4.75
N PHE A 14 0.27 1.98 -4.55
CA PHE A 14 1.67 1.79 -4.20
C PHE A 14 2.63 2.44 -5.22
N GLU A 15 2.33 2.33 -6.52
CA GLU A 15 3.10 2.99 -7.57
C GLU A 15 3.01 4.53 -7.49
N VAL A 16 1.83 5.08 -7.20
CA VAL A 16 1.67 6.53 -6.98
C VAL A 16 2.53 7.00 -5.81
N LEU A 17 2.53 6.26 -4.69
CA LEU A 17 3.33 6.58 -3.51
C LEU A 17 4.84 6.56 -3.84
N GLN A 18 5.31 5.55 -4.57
CA GLN A 18 6.70 5.47 -5.02
C GLN A 18 7.08 6.63 -5.95
N ARG A 19 6.20 6.98 -6.92
CA ARG A 19 6.44 8.11 -7.83
C ARG A 19 6.49 9.45 -7.10
N GLY A 20 5.75 9.58 -5.99
CA GLY A 20 5.82 10.74 -5.11
C GLY A 20 7.02 10.75 -4.15
N ASP A 21 7.90 9.75 -4.21
CA ASP A 21 9.00 9.51 -3.26
C ASP A 21 8.54 9.54 -1.80
N ILE A 22 7.36 9.00 -1.52
CA ILE A 22 6.87 8.85 -0.15
C ILE A 22 7.76 7.83 0.58
N ARG A 23 8.32 8.25 1.71
CA ARG A 23 9.26 7.44 2.52
C ARG A 23 8.68 6.94 3.82
N GLN A 24 7.52 7.46 4.26
CA GLN A 24 6.88 7.07 5.51
C GLN A 24 5.39 6.85 5.28
N VAL A 25 4.87 5.72 5.77
CA VAL A 25 3.47 5.33 5.64
C VAL A 25 2.93 4.92 7.01
N ALA A 26 2.02 5.70 7.57
CA ALA A 26 1.29 5.34 8.77
C ALA A 26 -0.03 4.67 8.38
N TYR A 27 -0.42 3.59 9.06
CA TYR A 27 -1.63 2.84 8.73
C TYR A 27 -2.29 2.22 9.97
N VAL A 28 -3.62 2.07 9.94
CA VAL A 28 -4.37 1.24 10.89
C VAL A 28 -4.60 -0.13 10.23
N PRO A 29 -4.41 -1.27 10.93
CA PRO A 29 -4.61 -2.58 10.34
C PRO A 29 -6.06 -2.83 9.92
N ASP A 30 -6.31 -2.98 8.61
CA ASP A 30 -7.59 -3.39 8.06
C ASP A 30 -7.44 -4.42 6.93
N ALA A 31 -8.50 -5.18 6.65
CA ALA A 31 -8.48 -6.24 5.63
C ALA A 31 -8.54 -5.70 4.18
N GLY A 32 -9.07 -4.49 3.96
CA GLY A 32 -9.20 -3.87 2.65
C GLY A 32 -7.85 -3.46 2.06
N HIS A 33 -6.98 -2.88 2.89
CA HIS A 33 -5.67 -2.36 2.50
C HIS A 33 -4.51 -3.31 2.72
N LYS A 34 -4.73 -4.53 3.25
CA LYS A 34 -3.68 -5.50 3.58
C LYS A 34 -2.59 -5.62 2.51
N ARG A 35 -2.98 -5.74 1.23
CA ARG A 35 -2.02 -5.86 0.13
C ARG A 35 -1.18 -4.60 -0.13
N LEU A 36 -1.77 -3.41 0.02
CA LEU A 36 -1.02 -2.15 -0.07
C LEU A 36 -0.03 -2.04 1.09
N ILE A 37 -0.48 -2.38 2.31
CA ILE A 37 0.36 -2.40 3.51
C ILE A 37 1.56 -3.34 3.32
N GLU A 38 1.32 -4.59 2.91
CA GLU A 38 2.38 -5.58 2.65
C GLU A 38 3.40 -5.08 1.61
N ARG A 39 2.94 -4.36 0.58
CA ARG A 39 3.82 -3.77 -0.43
C ARG A 39 4.69 -2.64 0.15
N CYS A 40 4.11 -1.78 0.98
CA CYS A 40 4.84 -0.73 1.68
C CYS A 40 5.85 -1.31 2.70
N GLU A 41 5.50 -2.40 3.39
CA GLU A 41 6.38 -3.09 4.35
C GLU A 41 7.57 -3.79 3.66
N ALA A 42 7.35 -4.30 2.45
CA ALA A 42 8.39 -4.98 1.68
C ALA A 42 9.38 -4.02 0.97
N ASP A 43 9.04 -2.74 0.83
CA ASP A 43 9.90 -1.76 0.18
C ASP A 43 10.89 -1.14 1.18
N ASN A 44 12.17 -1.48 1.04
CA ASN A 44 13.27 -0.94 1.87
C ASN A 44 13.43 0.59 1.79
N ARG A 45 12.79 1.25 0.83
CA ARG A 45 12.76 2.70 0.73
C ARG A 45 11.73 3.32 1.68
N MET A 46 10.68 2.59 2.01
CA MET A 46 9.59 3.06 2.85
C MET A 46 9.76 2.57 4.29
N ARG A 47 9.32 3.40 5.24
CA ARG A 47 9.20 3.05 6.65
C ARG A 47 7.73 3.06 7.01
N THR A 48 7.20 1.90 7.39
CA THR A 48 5.82 1.78 7.84
C THR A 48 5.70 2.01 9.35
N VAL A 49 4.57 2.58 9.77
CA VAL A 49 4.24 2.84 11.18
C VAL A 49 2.80 2.35 11.41
N VAL A 50 2.65 1.31 12.23
CA VAL A 50 1.34 0.84 12.68
C VAL A 50 0.75 1.83 13.68
N LEU A 51 -0.52 2.17 13.47
CA LEU A 51 -1.35 2.94 14.40
C LEU A 51 -2.40 2.01 15.01
N SER A 52 -2.75 2.23 16.29
CA SER A 52 -3.80 1.49 17.00
C SER A 52 -5.20 2.04 16.78
N THR A 53 -5.30 3.32 16.41
CA THR A 53 -6.54 4.08 16.18
C THR A 53 -6.34 5.03 15.00
N GLU A 54 -7.45 5.44 14.37
CA GLU A 54 -7.44 6.45 13.30
C GLU A 54 -7.42 7.89 13.83
N GLU A 55 -7.70 8.06 15.13
CA GLU A 55 -7.72 9.33 15.90
C GLU A 55 -6.35 9.72 16.47
#